data_AF-A0A5C7WG97-F1
#
_entry.id   AF-A0A5C7WG97-F1
#
_cell.length_a   1.000
_cell.length_b   1.000
_cell.length_c   1.000
_cell.angle_alpha   90.00
_cell.angle_beta   90.00
_cell.angle_gamma   90.00
#
_symmetry.space_group_name_H-M   'P 1'
#
loop_
_entity.id
_entity.type
_entity.pdbx_description
1 polymer ?
#
loop_
_entity_poly.entity_id
_entity_poly.type
_entity_poly.pdbx_seq_one_letter_code
_entity_poly.pdbx_strand_id
1 'polypeptide(L)'
;ALIAARQGATVLMVAHSDVASMQAYVDKLSANYDVSLKVVDGSTEAAKVAVLNEATVALCATPAGIRVLEIKQFANSKSLKVVADVNAVPPSGIEGVDTFSNGGLIEGTQVAGFGALAIGQLKYVTQNKLLEQMLQSESPMHIDYHEAYEYACAHVE
;
A
#
# COMPACT_ATOMS: atom_id res chain seq x y z
N ALA A 1 4.96 3.37 1.58
CA ALA A 1 6.13 3.95 0.90
C ALA A 1 7.42 3.66 1.66
N LEU A 2 7.59 4.17 2.89
CA LEU A 2 8.83 4.01 3.67
C LEU A 2 9.27 2.55 3.85
N ILE A 3 8.37 1.68 4.31
CA ILE A 3 8.63 0.24 4.48
C ILE A 3 9.11 -0.38 3.16
N ALA A 4 8.37 -0.16 2.07
CA ALA A 4 8.74 -0.70 0.75
C ALA A 4 10.13 -0.23 0.29
N ALA A 5 10.45 1.06 0.48
CA ALA A 5 11.75 1.61 0.14
C ALA A 5 12.88 0.98 0.97
N ARG A 6 12.68 0.78 2.29
CA ARG A 6 13.65 0.11 3.16
C ARG A 6 13.86 -1.37 2.81
N GLN A 7 12.83 -2.03 2.29
CA GLN A 7 12.94 -3.39 1.73
C GLN A 7 13.57 -3.44 0.33
N GLY A 8 14.14 -2.33 -0.15
CA GLY A 8 14.86 -2.26 -1.43
C GLY A 8 13.97 -2.09 -2.66
N ALA A 9 12.68 -1.82 -2.50
CA ALA A 9 11.80 -1.57 -3.64
C ALA A 9 12.08 -0.19 -4.27
N THR A 10 11.98 -0.10 -5.59
CA THR A 10 11.81 1.19 -6.27
C THR A 10 10.38 1.67 -6.06
N VAL A 11 10.19 2.71 -5.25
CA VAL A 11 8.87 3.22 -4.91
C VAL A 11 8.47 4.38 -5.82
N LEU A 12 7.35 4.20 -6.51
CA LEU A 12 6.69 5.23 -7.31
C LEU A 12 5.51 5.81 -6.52
N MET A 13 5.57 7.10 -6.23
CA MET A 13 4.54 7.88 -5.56
C MET A 13 3.67 8.53 -6.64
N VAL A 14 2.49 7.97 -6.86
CA VAL A 14 1.60 8.35 -7.96
C VAL A 14 0.82 9.62 -7.60
N ALA A 15 0.99 10.68 -8.39
CA ALA A 15 0.24 11.92 -8.25
C ALA A 15 -1.06 11.85 -9.05
N HIS A 16 -2.22 11.79 -8.37
CA HIS A 16 -3.52 11.68 -9.02
C HIS A 16 -4.09 13.00 -9.54
N SER A 17 -3.58 14.14 -9.08
CA SER A 17 -4.12 15.46 -9.43
C SER A 17 -3.03 16.50 -9.63
N ASP A 18 -2.06 16.58 -8.72
CA ASP A 18 -0.98 17.56 -8.79
C ASP A 18 0.38 16.92 -8.48
N VAL A 19 1.23 16.88 -9.50
CA VAL A 19 2.61 16.38 -9.41
C VAL A 19 3.45 17.25 -8.49
N ALA A 20 3.25 18.57 -8.48
CA ALA A 20 4.06 19.48 -7.68
C ALA A 20 3.80 19.30 -6.18
N SER A 21 2.53 19.20 -5.76
CA SER A 21 2.17 18.88 -4.38
C SER A 21 2.69 17.52 -3.93
N MET A 22 2.62 16.50 -4.79
CA MET A 22 3.17 15.18 -4.48
C MET A 22 4.70 15.21 -4.35
N GLN A 23 5.39 15.99 -5.19
CA GLN A 23 6.84 16.17 -5.09
C GLN A 23 7.23 16.82 -3.78
N ALA A 24 6.55 17.91 -3.39
CA ALA A 24 6.80 18.56 -2.11
C ALA A 24 6.53 17.64 -0.90
N TYR A 25 5.57 16.73 -1.00
CA TYR A 25 5.32 15.70 0.02
C TYR A 25 6.45 14.66 0.08
N VAL A 26 6.89 14.18 -1.09
CA VAL A 26 7.99 13.22 -1.22
C VAL A 26 9.33 13.79 -0.75
N ASP A 27 9.62 15.06 -1.03
CA ASP A 27 10.86 15.72 -0.60
C ASP A 27 10.94 15.76 0.93
N LYS A 28 9.82 16.08 1.60
CA LYS A 28 9.74 16.06 3.07
C LYS A 28 9.94 14.66 3.64
N LEU A 29 9.29 13.66 3.05
CA LEU A 29 9.47 12.26 3.48
C LEU A 29 10.92 11.80 3.29
N SER A 30 11.54 12.12 2.16
CA SER A 30 12.90 11.72 1.84
C SER A 30 13.90 12.38 2.80
N ALA A 31 13.71 13.66 3.11
CA ALA A 31 14.53 14.39 4.08
C ALA A 31 14.40 13.85 5.52
N ASN A 32 13.20 13.43 5.93
CA ASN A 32 12.95 12.98 7.29
C ASN A 32 13.37 11.52 7.54
N TYR A 33 13.32 10.67 6.52
CA TYR A 33 13.43 9.21 6.68
C TYR A 33 14.57 8.56 5.91
N ASP A 34 15.39 9.36 5.20
CA ASP A 34 16.53 8.90 4.39
C ASP A 34 16.14 7.79 3.40
N VAL A 35 15.12 8.08 2.58
CA VAL A 35 14.60 7.16 1.56
C VAL A 35 14.58 7.84 0.19
N SER A 36 14.77 7.04 -0.86
CA SER A 36 14.61 7.49 -2.25
C SER A 36 13.25 7.09 -2.79
N LEU A 37 12.37 8.07 -3.01
CA LEU A 37 11.05 7.88 -3.61
C LEU A 37 10.95 8.69 -4.91
N LYS A 38 10.26 8.18 -5.93
CA LYS A 38 10.06 8.87 -7.20
C LYS A 38 8.62 9.28 -7.36
N VAL A 39 8.35 10.53 -7.71
CA VAL A 39 6.99 10.95 -8.10
C VAL A 39 6.76 10.63 -9.56
N VAL A 40 5.57 10.10 -9.87
CA VAL A 40 5.12 9.84 -11.24
C VAL A 40 3.71 10.40 -11.43
N ASP A 41 3.39 10.82 -12.65
CA ASP A 41 2.04 11.27 -13.00
C ASP A 41 1.08 10.08 -13.06
N GLY A 42 -0.10 10.23 -12.45
CA GLY A 42 -1.24 9.31 -12.55
C GLY A 42 -2.56 10.05 -12.65
N SER A 43 -2.53 11.28 -13.17
CA SER A 43 -3.70 12.16 -13.33
C SER A 43 -4.63 11.76 -14.48
N THR A 44 -4.13 10.96 -15.42
CA THR A 44 -4.89 10.46 -16.57
C THR A 44 -4.94 8.93 -16.59
N GLU A 45 -5.93 8.38 -17.29
CA GLU A 45 -6.05 6.92 -17.48
C GLU A 45 -4.81 6.33 -18.15
N ALA A 46 -4.28 7.00 -19.18
CA ALA A 46 -3.07 6.55 -19.87
C ALA A 46 -1.84 6.55 -18.95
N ALA A 47 -1.71 7.58 -18.10
CA ALA A 47 -0.61 7.66 -17.12
C ALA A 47 -0.71 6.54 -16.07
N LYS A 48 -1.91 6.26 -15.54
CA LYS A 48 -2.12 5.12 -14.63
C LYS A 48 -1.74 3.79 -15.28
N VAL A 49 -2.21 3.54 -16.51
CA VAL A 49 -1.89 2.32 -17.26
C VAL A 49 -0.40 2.18 -17.49
N ALA A 50 0.32 3.26 -17.81
CA ALA A 50 1.76 3.23 -17.98
C ALA A 50 2.47 2.80 -16.68
N VAL A 51 2.13 3.44 -15.55
CA VAL A 51 2.71 3.10 -14.24
C VAL A 51 2.40 1.66 -13.84
N LEU A 52 1.16 1.19 -14.05
CA LEU A 52 0.73 -0.18 -13.70
C LEU A 52 1.35 -1.25 -14.61
N ASN A 53 1.87 -0.89 -15.79
CA ASN A 53 2.63 -1.78 -16.68
C ASN A 53 4.12 -1.87 -16.33
N GLU A 54 4.60 -1.02 -15.42
CA GLU A 54 5.97 -1.06 -14.90
C GLU A 54 6.00 -1.64 -13.48
N ALA A 55 4.97 -1.34 -12.67
CA ALA A 55 4.88 -1.79 -11.30
C ALA A 55 4.61 -3.31 -11.20
N THR A 56 5.18 -3.94 -10.18
CA THR A 56 4.87 -5.34 -9.81
C THR A 56 3.85 -5.42 -8.68
N VAL A 57 3.76 -4.36 -7.85
CA VAL A 57 2.83 -4.23 -6.72
C VAL A 57 2.23 -2.83 -6.76
N ALA A 58 0.91 -2.71 -6.61
CA ALA A 58 0.23 -1.43 -6.42
C ALA A 58 -0.47 -1.39 -5.06
N LEU A 59 -0.26 -0.32 -4.30
CA LEU A 59 -0.89 -0.10 -3.00
C LEU A 59 -1.77 1.14 -3.10
N CYS A 60 -3.06 1.01 -2.79
CA CYS A 60 -4.01 2.11 -2.77
C CYS A 60 -4.37 2.47 -1.33
N ALA A 61 -4.02 3.69 -0.93
CA ALA A 61 -4.37 4.29 0.34
C ALA A 61 -5.22 5.54 0.11
N THR A 62 -6.37 5.34 -0.55
CA THR A 62 -7.26 6.42 -0.97
C THR A 62 -8.13 6.93 0.19
N PRO A 63 -8.69 8.15 0.07
CA PRO A 63 -9.75 8.58 0.99
C PRO A 63 -10.92 7.60 0.96
N ALA A 64 -11.65 7.53 2.08
CA ALA A 64 -12.82 6.68 2.23
C ALA A 64 -13.85 6.91 1.10
N GLY A 65 -14.31 5.82 0.48
CA GLY A 65 -15.32 5.84 -0.57
C GLY A 65 -14.83 6.39 -1.92
N ILE A 66 -13.51 6.46 -2.14
CA ILE A 66 -12.93 6.92 -3.40
C ILE A 66 -12.25 5.76 -4.13
N ARG A 67 -12.76 5.42 -5.31
CA ARG A 67 -12.11 4.51 -6.27
C ARG A 67 -11.09 5.25 -7.12
N VAL A 68 -9.88 4.70 -7.24
CA VAL A 68 -8.81 5.27 -8.08
C VAL A 68 -8.33 4.34 -9.17
N LEU A 69 -8.45 3.02 -8.98
CA LEU A 69 -8.10 2.00 -9.96
C LEU A 69 -9.31 1.20 -10.42
N GLU A 70 -9.43 1.02 -11.73
CA GLU A 70 -10.45 0.19 -12.41
C GLU A 70 -9.75 -0.99 -13.10
N ILE A 71 -10.41 -2.14 -13.20
CA ILE A 71 -9.85 -3.38 -13.78
C ILE A 71 -9.31 -3.13 -15.19
N LYS A 72 -10.00 -2.34 -16.01
CA LYS A 72 -9.58 -2.00 -17.37
C LYS A 72 -8.16 -1.40 -17.46
N GLN A 73 -7.66 -0.80 -16.38
CA GLN A 73 -6.35 -0.16 -16.34
C GLN A 73 -5.21 -1.17 -16.10
N PHE A 74 -5.50 -2.33 -15.49
CA PHE A 74 -4.48 -3.30 -15.09
C PHE A 74 -4.74 -4.75 -15.52
N ALA A 75 -5.92 -5.07 -16.06
CA ALA A 75 -6.27 -6.43 -16.48
C ALA A 75 -5.25 -7.03 -17.47
N ASN A 76 -4.70 -6.18 -18.34
CA ASN A 76 -3.70 -6.56 -19.34
C ASN A 76 -2.27 -6.19 -18.94
N SER A 77 -2.04 -5.81 -17.66
CA SER A 77 -0.69 -5.49 -17.20
C SER A 77 0.20 -6.72 -17.32
N LYS A 78 1.39 -6.51 -17.89
CA LYS A 78 2.39 -7.58 -18.06
C LYS A 78 3.27 -7.77 -16.83
N SER A 79 3.30 -6.78 -15.94
CA SER A 79 4.20 -6.73 -14.78
C SER A 79 3.47 -6.86 -13.45
N LEU A 80 2.24 -6.36 -13.36
CA LEU A 80 1.52 -6.25 -12.10
C LEU A 80 1.11 -7.63 -11.60
N LYS A 81 1.46 -7.94 -10.35
CA LYS A 81 1.19 -9.23 -9.72
C LYS A 81 0.25 -9.12 -8.53
N VAL A 82 0.36 -8.03 -7.79
CA VAL A 82 -0.39 -7.81 -6.56
C VAL A 82 -0.95 -6.40 -6.51
N VAL A 83 -2.20 -6.28 -6.08
CA VAL A 83 -2.77 -5.01 -5.62
C VAL A 83 -3.27 -5.15 -4.19
N ALA A 84 -3.15 -4.06 -3.43
CA ALA A 84 -3.68 -4.00 -2.07
C ALA A 84 -4.42 -2.68 -1.85
N ASP A 85 -5.60 -2.76 -1.26
CA ASP A 85 -6.46 -1.62 -0.97
C ASP A 85 -6.74 -1.56 0.53
N VAL A 86 -6.43 -0.43 1.17
CA VAL A 86 -6.72 -0.22 2.59
C VAL A 86 -8.04 0.53 2.82
N ASN A 87 -8.76 0.91 1.77
CA ASN A 87 -10.09 1.51 1.89
C ASN A 87 -11.17 0.44 2.14
N ALA A 88 -11.78 0.47 3.33
CA ALA A 88 -12.90 -0.40 3.69
C ALA A 88 -14.29 0.20 3.35
N VAL A 89 -14.34 1.46 2.91
CA VAL A 89 -15.59 2.17 2.64
C VAL A 89 -15.96 2.07 1.16
N PRO A 90 -17.14 1.55 0.80
CA PRO A 90 -17.56 1.45 -0.59
C PRO A 90 -17.69 2.80 -1.32
N PRO A 91 -17.38 2.87 -2.63
CA PRO A 91 -16.72 1.82 -3.41
C PRO A 91 -15.27 1.59 -2.95
N SER A 92 -14.77 0.36 -3.16
CA SER A 92 -13.35 0.04 -2.97
C SER A 92 -12.46 1.00 -3.77
N GLY A 93 -11.27 1.28 -3.24
CA GLY A 93 -10.20 2.02 -3.91
C GLY A 93 -9.75 1.37 -5.22
N ILE A 94 -9.82 0.03 -5.28
CA ILE A 94 -9.48 -0.78 -6.46
C ILE A 94 -10.68 -1.63 -6.84
N GLU A 95 -11.13 -1.50 -8.08
CA GLU A 95 -12.21 -2.34 -8.62
C GLU A 95 -11.86 -3.83 -8.55
N GLY A 96 -12.83 -4.66 -8.16
CA GLY A 96 -12.68 -6.11 -8.06
C GLY A 96 -11.96 -6.62 -6.79
N VAL A 97 -11.43 -5.72 -5.95
CA VAL A 97 -10.88 -6.08 -4.64
C VAL A 97 -11.98 -5.97 -3.58
N ASP A 98 -12.45 -7.13 -3.10
CA ASP A 98 -13.36 -7.18 -1.96
C ASP A 98 -12.60 -6.88 -0.66
N THR A 99 -13.29 -6.32 0.33
CA THR A 99 -12.67 -6.00 1.63
C THR A 99 -12.01 -7.19 2.32
N PHE A 100 -12.48 -8.42 2.09
CA PHE A 100 -11.91 -9.67 2.62
C PHE A 100 -10.96 -10.39 1.66
N SER A 101 -10.69 -9.85 0.47
CA SER A 101 -9.73 -10.44 -0.47
C SER A 101 -8.37 -10.64 0.22
N ASN A 102 -7.83 -11.85 0.17
CA ASN A 102 -6.58 -12.21 0.82
C ASN A 102 -5.67 -13.05 -0.10
N GLY A 103 -5.20 -12.42 -1.19
CA GLY A 103 -4.27 -13.04 -2.13
C GLY A 103 -4.89 -13.86 -3.26
N GLY A 104 -6.23 -13.92 -3.33
CA GLY A 104 -6.94 -14.51 -4.48
C GLY A 104 -6.84 -13.63 -5.73
N LEU A 105 -6.91 -14.26 -6.91
CA LEU A 105 -6.94 -13.53 -8.19
C LEU A 105 -8.23 -12.72 -8.32
N ILE A 106 -8.09 -11.47 -8.77
CA ILE A 106 -9.23 -10.62 -9.13
C ILE A 106 -9.83 -11.15 -10.43
N GLU A 107 -11.15 -11.31 -10.46
CA GLU A 107 -11.89 -11.85 -11.60
C GLU A 107 -11.51 -11.14 -12.91
N GLY A 108 -11.23 -11.93 -13.96
CA GLY A 108 -10.82 -11.41 -15.26
C GLY A 108 -9.38 -10.91 -15.34
N THR A 109 -8.55 -11.15 -14.33
CA THR A 109 -7.14 -10.73 -14.30
C THR A 109 -6.22 -11.82 -13.76
N GLN A 110 -4.91 -11.63 -13.94
CA GLN A 110 -3.86 -12.47 -13.32
C GLN A 110 -3.26 -11.82 -12.06
N VAL A 111 -3.96 -10.86 -11.45
CA VAL A 111 -3.47 -10.04 -10.34
C VAL A 111 -4.12 -10.47 -9.04
N ALA A 112 -3.32 -10.72 -8.00
CA ALA A 112 -3.81 -11.04 -6.67
C ALA A 112 -4.28 -9.77 -5.93
N GLY A 113 -5.44 -9.84 -5.28
CA GLY A 113 -6.03 -8.73 -4.53
C GLY A 113 -5.95 -8.93 -3.00
N PHE A 114 -5.60 -7.86 -2.29
CA PHE A 114 -5.67 -7.78 -0.83
C PHE A 114 -6.58 -6.62 -0.40
N GLY A 115 -7.63 -6.94 0.35
CA GLY A 115 -8.63 -6.00 0.80
C GLY A 115 -8.38 -5.44 2.19
N ALA A 116 -9.09 -4.36 2.51
CA ALA A 116 -8.87 -3.57 3.71
C ALA A 116 -9.10 -4.34 5.03
N LEU A 117 -10.02 -5.32 5.06
CA LEU A 117 -10.28 -6.13 6.26
C LEU A 117 -9.28 -7.26 6.42
N ALA A 118 -8.82 -7.88 5.33
CA ALA A 118 -7.71 -8.84 5.39
C ALA A 118 -6.43 -8.16 5.91
N ILE A 119 -6.09 -6.99 5.38
CA ILE A 119 -4.97 -6.16 5.86
C ILE A 119 -5.24 -5.69 7.30
N GLY A 120 -6.48 -5.28 7.59
CA GLY A 120 -6.92 -4.80 8.89
C GLY A 120 -6.79 -5.84 10.00
N GLN A 121 -6.99 -7.13 9.68
CA GLN A 121 -6.80 -8.23 10.62
C GLN A 121 -5.33 -8.34 11.06
N LEU A 122 -4.39 -8.37 10.10
CA LEU A 122 -2.96 -8.40 10.43
C LEU A 122 -2.54 -7.15 11.22
N LYS A 123 -3.05 -5.97 10.84
CA LYS A 123 -2.84 -4.72 11.57
C LYS A 123 -3.33 -4.84 13.03
N TYR A 124 -4.53 -5.37 13.23
CA TYR A 124 -5.11 -5.53 14.56
C TYR A 124 -4.27 -6.47 15.44
N VAL A 125 -3.89 -7.63 14.92
CA VAL A 125 -3.03 -8.60 15.64
C VAL A 125 -1.69 -7.97 16.00
N THR A 126 -1.04 -7.32 15.04
CA THR A 126 0.25 -6.63 15.24
C THR A 126 0.14 -5.58 16.34
N GLN A 127 -0.86 -4.69 16.27
CA GLN A 127 -1.03 -3.61 17.26
C GLN A 127 -1.38 -4.14 18.65
N ASN A 128 -2.24 -5.15 18.74
CA ASN A 128 -2.62 -5.77 20.00
C ASN A 128 -1.40 -6.39 20.69
N LYS A 129 -0.57 -7.12 19.94
CA LYS A 129 0.62 -7.76 20.49
C LYS A 129 1.72 -6.78 20.88
N LEU A 130 1.96 -5.75 20.07
CA LEU A 130 2.89 -4.69 20.44
C LEU A 130 2.46 -4.00 21.73
N LEU A 131 1.15 -3.75 21.92
CA LEU A 131 0.62 -3.22 23.17
C LEU A 131 0.83 -4.17 24.35
N GLU A 132 0.59 -5.48 24.18
CA GLU A 132 0.87 -6.48 25.21
C GLU A 132 2.34 -6.46 25.63
N GLN A 133 3.28 -6.34 24.68
CA GLN A 133 4.71 -6.23 24.98
C GLN A 133 5.04 -4.95 25.75
N MET A 134 4.46 -3.82 25.35
CA MET A 134 4.63 -2.55 26.07
C MET A 134 4.17 -2.65 27.52
N LEU A 135 3.05 -3.32 27.78
CA LEU A 135 2.50 -3.50 29.14
C LEU A 135 3.34 -4.43 30.01
N GLN A 136 4.08 -5.37 29.40
CA GLN A 136 4.93 -6.33 30.09
C GLN A 136 6.37 -5.84 30.30
N SER A 137 6.78 -4.79 29.60
CA SER A 137 8.15 -4.27 29.67
C SER A 137 8.42 -3.54 30.99
N GLU A 138 9.58 -3.82 31.59
CA GLU A 138 10.07 -3.10 32.78
C GLU A 138 10.61 -1.70 32.44
N SER A 139 10.78 -1.39 31.16
CA SER A 139 11.29 -0.10 30.66
C SER A 139 10.45 0.44 29.50
N PRO A 140 10.40 1.78 29.29
CA PRO A 140 9.65 2.34 28.18
C PRO A 140 10.09 1.79 26.82
N MET A 141 9.15 1.26 26.05
CA MET A 141 9.38 0.85 24.67
C MET A 141 9.02 1.99 23.71
N HIS A 142 9.91 2.27 22.76
CA HIS A 142 9.68 3.20 21.66
C HIS A 142 9.58 2.38 20.38
N ILE A 143 8.36 2.21 19.87
CA ILE A 143 8.06 1.36 18.72
C ILE A 143 7.73 2.28 17.54
N ASP A 144 8.51 2.20 16.48
CA ASP A 144 8.27 2.90 15.22
C ASP A 144 7.84 1.89 14.12
N TYR A 145 7.67 2.38 12.89
CA TYR A 145 7.16 1.57 11.79
C TYR A 145 8.07 0.40 11.40
N HIS A 146 9.36 0.43 11.75
CA HIS A 146 10.30 -0.63 11.39
C HIS A 146 10.19 -1.82 12.35
N GLU A 147 10.15 -1.58 13.67
CA GLU A 147 9.88 -2.65 14.65
C GLU A 147 8.47 -3.22 14.45
N ALA A 148 7.48 -2.38 14.16
CA ALA A 148 6.13 -2.83 13.87
C ALA A 148 6.07 -3.71 12.60
N TYR A 149 6.86 -3.38 11.58
CA TYR A 149 6.96 -4.19 10.36
C TYR A 149 7.63 -5.55 10.62
N GLU A 150 8.76 -5.56 11.33
CA GLU A 150 9.45 -6.80 11.71
C GLU A 150 8.54 -7.70 12.54
N TYR A 151 7.82 -7.12 13.50
CA TYR A 151 6.85 -7.84 14.30
C TYR A 151 5.75 -8.45 13.43
N ALA A 152 5.15 -7.65 12.54
CA ALA A 152 4.11 -8.13 11.63
C ALA A 152 4.62 -9.31 10.78
N CYS A 153 5.82 -9.20 10.20
CA CYS A 153 6.44 -10.27 9.41
C CYS A 153 6.68 -11.56 10.21
N ALA A 154 7.09 -11.45 11.47
CA ALA A 154 7.33 -12.61 12.32
C ALA A 154 6.04 -13.34 12.76
N HIS A 155 4.87 -12.72 12.58
CA HIS A 155 3.58 -13.20 13.08
C HIS A 155 2.51 -13.23 11.98
N VAL A 156 2.92 -13.31 10.70
CA VAL A 156 2.02 -13.69 9.61
C VAL A 156 1.77 -15.19 9.73
N GLU A 157 0.53 -15.58 10.05
CA GLU A 157 0.06 -16.97 10.05
C GLU A 157 -0.42 -17.40 8.65
#